data_AF-A0A1Q7RNG1-F1
#
_entry.id   AF-A0A1Q7RNG1-F1
#
_cell.length_a   1.000
_cell.length_b   1.000
_cell.length_c   1.000
_cell.angle_alpha   90.00
_cell.angle_beta   90.00
_cell.angle_gamma   90.00
#
_symmetry.space_group_name_H-M   'P 1'
#
loop_
_entity.id
_entity.type
_entity.pdbx_description
1 polymer ?
#
loop_
_entity_poly.entity_id
_entity_poly.type
_entity_poly.pdbx_seq_one_letter_code
_entity_poly.pdbx_strand_id
1 'polypeptide(L)'
;MILADSTGANHRVRTTSFGSSGGNVNDITHSFCCSGTLGSLVSKGGTQYILSNNHVLARVDQATIGEDISQPGLIDNGCQTPPIVADFSEAIPLGTQNVDAALAALRSGQMDSGGTILDIGVPCATPGTPRVGLAVAKSGRTTGCQTGTIGSINTNVSVQYQKRCGSGRKFVIPYSNQVVINSTTFSAGGDSGSLIVSGACTTTNGDNAPIALLFAGSSSSTVGNPIQDVVGALGISFVGTSMCSAPTSAAAATAIGREPLQNDLDFATMIKDRHAPDMMRSPEVIGVGVGVTDNDPGKVALVIYIDSTRPIQSRMPTQVDGVPVKVVRTDPFVAY
;
A
#
# COMPACT_ATOMS: atom_id res chain seq x y z
N MET A 1 0.67 19.31 9.80
CA MET A 1 0.91 20.00 8.52
C MET A 1 -0.14 19.49 7.55
N ILE A 2 -1.04 20.36 7.09
CA ILE A 2 -2.09 20.03 6.13
C ILE A 2 -1.41 19.97 4.76
N LEU A 3 -1.33 18.79 4.15
CA LEU A 3 -1.07 18.66 2.72
C LEU A 3 -2.20 17.85 2.08
N ALA A 4 -3.39 18.47 2.03
CA ALA A 4 -4.31 18.21 0.95
C ALA A 4 -4.23 19.44 0.02
N ASP A 5 -3.94 19.18 -1.24
CA ASP A 5 -3.82 20.09 -2.37
C ASP A 5 -4.85 21.24 -2.36
N SER A 6 -4.39 22.47 -2.61
CA SER A 6 -5.19 23.69 -2.79
C SER A 6 -5.97 23.76 -4.12
N THR A 7 -6.03 22.70 -4.90
CA THR A 7 -6.68 22.60 -6.22
C THR A 7 -7.38 21.25 -6.52
N GLY A 8 -7.37 20.27 -5.58
CA GLY A 8 -7.90 18.91 -5.77
C GLY A 8 -9.11 18.56 -4.88
N ALA A 9 -9.63 17.34 -5.00
CA ALA A 9 -10.75 16.87 -4.17
C ALA A 9 -10.36 16.86 -2.67
N ASN A 10 -11.29 17.21 -1.78
CA ASN A 10 -11.04 17.13 -0.35
C ASN A 10 -11.31 15.69 0.15
N HIS A 11 -10.24 14.93 0.41
CA HIS A 11 -10.31 13.53 0.83
C HIS A 11 -10.78 13.33 2.29
N ARG A 12 -10.98 14.41 3.05
CA ARG A 12 -11.27 14.37 4.49
C ARG A 12 -12.70 14.76 4.84
N VAL A 13 -13.51 15.13 3.84
CA VAL A 13 -14.92 15.50 4.03
C VAL A 13 -15.84 14.40 3.52
N ARG A 14 -17.14 14.53 3.81
CA ARG A 14 -18.14 13.56 3.36
C ARG A 14 -18.11 13.47 1.83
N THR A 15 -17.99 12.25 1.31
CA THR A 15 -18.05 11.91 -0.10
C THR A 15 -18.46 10.45 -0.27
N THR A 16 -19.12 10.10 -1.35
CA THR A 16 -19.47 8.70 -1.67
C THR A 16 -18.31 7.94 -2.33
N SER A 17 -17.20 8.61 -2.67
CA SER A 17 -16.06 7.99 -3.36
C SER A 17 -15.06 7.34 -2.42
N PHE A 18 -14.39 6.29 -2.92
CA PHE A 18 -13.22 5.65 -2.29
C PHE A 18 -11.97 6.52 -2.47
N GLY A 19 -10.83 6.10 -1.91
CA GLY A 19 -9.63 6.96 -1.79
C GLY A 19 -9.86 8.15 -0.84
N SER A 20 -10.86 8.03 0.04
CA SER A 20 -11.27 9.05 1.00
C SER A 20 -11.09 8.55 2.44
N SER A 21 -11.11 9.48 3.38
CA SER A 21 -11.00 9.21 4.81
C SER A 21 -12.09 8.26 5.30
N GLY A 22 -11.69 7.26 6.07
CA GLY A 22 -12.61 6.42 6.82
C GLY A 22 -11.87 5.44 7.71
N GLY A 23 -12.63 4.74 8.55
CA GLY A 23 -12.07 3.80 9.52
C GLY A 23 -13.12 3.31 10.49
N ASN A 24 -12.71 2.44 11.40
CA ASN A 24 -13.58 1.91 12.44
C ASN A 24 -13.86 2.98 13.50
N VAL A 25 -15.13 3.18 13.86
CA VAL A 25 -15.55 4.22 14.83
C VAL A 25 -15.06 3.97 16.25
N ASN A 26 -14.57 2.76 16.54
CA ASN A 26 -14.00 2.40 17.82
C ASN A 26 -12.46 2.55 17.84
N ASP A 27 -11.83 3.02 16.76
CA ASP A 27 -10.39 3.29 16.73
C ASP A 27 -10.04 4.63 17.40
N ILE A 28 -10.39 4.69 18.68
CA ILE A 28 -10.31 5.89 19.50
C ILE A 28 -9.83 5.53 20.91
N THR A 29 -9.07 6.45 21.49
CA THR A 29 -8.62 6.46 22.87
C THR A 29 -9.02 7.80 23.50
N HIS A 30 -8.71 8.01 24.78
CA HIS A 30 -9.00 9.29 25.44
C HIS A 30 -8.30 10.49 24.78
N SER A 31 -7.16 10.27 24.10
CA SER A 31 -6.32 11.36 23.56
C SER A 31 -6.14 11.34 22.05
N PHE A 32 -6.55 10.26 21.38
CA PHE A 32 -6.32 10.06 19.95
C PHE A 32 -7.52 9.37 19.32
N CYS A 33 -7.92 9.81 18.12
CA CYS A 33 -8.75 9.03 17.22
C CYS A 33 -8.00 8.86 15.89
N CYS A 34 -8.13 7.69 15.28
CA CYS A 34 -7.41 7.33 14.06
C CYS A 34 -8.39 7.04 12.93
N SER A 35 -7.87 7.22 11.72
CA SER A 35 -8.53 6.88 10.47
C SER A 35 -7.47 6.57 9.43
N GLY A 36 -7.83 5.73 8.47
CA GLY A 36 -7.05 5.50 7.27
C GLY A 36 -7.83 5.96 6.05
N THR A 37 -7.70 5.16 4.99
CA THR A 37 -8.37 5.35 3.71
C THR A 37 -9.31 4.19 3.43
N LEU A 38 -10.52 4.49 2.97
CA LEU A 38 -11.42 3.51 2.36
C LEU A 38 -10.96 3.27 0.93
N GLY A 39 -10.21 2.19 0.70
CA GLY A 39 -9.35 2.03 -0.47
C GLY A 39 -10.07 1.83 -1.79
N SER A 40 -10.91 0.80 -1.84
CA SER A 40 -11.59 0.39 -3.07
C SER A 40 -12.84 -0.43 -2.77
N LEU A 41 -13.72 -0.54 -3.77
CA LEU A 41 -14.88 -1.40 -3.74
C LEU A 41 -14.52 -2.78 -4.29
N VAL A 42 -14.86 -3.82 -3.54
CA VAL A 42 -14.64 -5.20 -3.93
C VAL A 42 -15.91 -6.01 -3.72
N SER A 43 -16.00 -7.18 -4.35
CA SER A 43 -17.09 -8.11 -4.18
C SER A 43 -16.61 -9.48 -3.71
N LYS A 44 -17.39 -10.11 -2.85
CA LYS A 44 -17.22 -11.50 -2.40
C LYS A 44 -18.61 -12.12 -2.25
N GLY A 45 -18.85 -13.22 -2.98
CA GLY A 45 -20.14 -13.91 -2.95
C GLY A 45 -21.34 -13.05 -3.36
N GLY A 46 -21.14 -12.05 -4.22
CA GLY A 46 -22.20 -11.12 -4.65
C GLY A 46 -22.44 -9.93 -3.71
N THR A 47 -21.85 -9.94 -2.51
CA THR A 47 -21.91 -8.81 -1.58
C THR A 47 -20.76 -7.83 -1.87
N GLN A 48 -21.01 -6.53 -1.71
CA GLN A 48 -20.02 -5.47 -1.87
C GLN A 48 -19.37 -5.10 -0.54
N TYR A 49 -18.06 -4.91 -0.57
CA TYR A 49 -17.25 -4.57 0.59
C TYR A 49 -16.31 -3.41 0.29
N ILE A 50 -16.01 -2.65 1.33
CA ILE A 50 -14.89 -1.72 1.33
C ILE A 50 -13.63 -2.50 1.67
N LEU A 51 -12.63 -2.44 0.78
CA LEU A 51 -11.27 -2.93 1.04
C LEU A 51 -10.44 -1.83 1.68
N SER A 52 -9.74 -2.17 2.77
CA SER A 52 -8.70 -1.35 3.40
C SER A 52 -7.77 -2.25 4.22
N ASN A 53 -6.91 -1.70 5.07
CA ASN A 53 -6.03 -2.48 5.92
C ASN A 53 -6.74 -3.03 7.17
N ASN A 54 -6.19 -4.11 7.73
CA ASN A 54 -6.56 -4.60 9.06
C ASN A 54 -6.36 -3.51 10.11
N HIS A 55 -5.21 -2.83 10.12
CA HIS A 55 -4.97 -1.80 11.12
C HIS A 55 -5.90 -0.58 11.00
N VAL A 56 -6.62 -0.42 9.88
CA VAL A 56 -7.61 0.64 9.65
C VAL A 56 -9.05 0.21 10.00
N LEU A 57 -9.49 -0.97 9.56
CA LEU A 57 -10.88 -1.44 9.78
C LEU A 57 -11.02 -2.38 10.97
N ALA A 58 -9.99 -3.18 11.25
CA ALA A 58 -9.98 -4.20 12.30
C ALA A 58 -9.29 -3.74 13.58
N ARG A 59 -8.85 -2.48 13.66
CA ARG A 59 -8.20 -1.89 14.85
C ARG A 59 -7.01 -2.71 15.34
N VAL A 60 -6.19 -3.21 14.41
CA VAL A 60 -5.04 -4.08 14.71
C VAL A 60 -5.53 -5.34 15.45
N ASP A 61 -6.35 -6.13 14.77
CA ASP A 61 -6.97 -7.38 15.26
C ASP A 61 -7.90 -7.25 16.49
N GLN A 62 -8.39 -6.06 16.81
CA GLN A 62 -9.25 -5.83 17.99
C GLN A 62 -10.73 -5.65 17.66
N ALA A 63 -11.09 -5.50 16.38
CA ALA A 63 -12.47 -5.32 15.97
C ALA A 63 -13.29 -6.61 16.10
N THR A 64 -14.54 -6.42 16.52
CA THR A 64 -15.59 -7.42 16.45
C THR A 64 -16.39 -7.24 15.18
N ILE A 65 -16.80 -8.35 14.54
CA ILE A 65 -17.69 -8.32 13.38
C ILE A 65 -18.94 -7.49 13.69
N GLY A 66 -19.34 -6.63 12.76
CA GLY A 66 -20.48 -5.72 12.88
C GLY A 66 -20.13 -4.35 13.47
N GLU A 67 -18.87 -4.08 13.83
CA GLU A 67 -18.47 -2.73 14.23
C GLU A 67 -18.63 -1.73 13.08
N ASP A 68 -19.15 -0.55 13.40
CA ASP A 68 -19.43 0.50 12.43
C ASP A 68 -18.14 1.06 11.80
N ILE A 69 -18.17 1.23 10.46
CA ILE A 69 -17.15 1.94 9.68
C ILE A 69 -17.73 3.24 9.15
N SER A 70 -17.01 4.34 9.34
CA SER A 70 -17.50 5.67 9.01
C SER A 70 -16.76 6.35 7.86
N GLN A 71 -17.45 7.26 7.19
CA GLN A 71 -16.90 8.18 6.18
C GLN A 71 -17.52 9.58 6.42
N PRO A 72 -16.73 10.62 6.72
CA PRO A 72 -15.28 10.61 6.96
C PRO A 72 -14.86 9.71 8.12
N GLY A 73 -13.56 9.49 8.30
CA GLY A 73 -13.07 8.82 9.51
C GLY A 73 -13.10 9.77 10.73
N LEU A 74 -13.00 9.21 11.93
CA LEU A 74 -13.10 9.94 13.21
C LEU A 74 -12.21 11.19 13.28
N ILE A 75 -10.94 11.08 12.91
CA ILE A 75 -9.97 12.18 13.02
C ILE A 75 -10.35 13.40 12.16
N ASP A 76 -11.11 13.20 11.08
CA ASP A 76 -11.57 14.28 10.20
C ASP A 76 -12.97 14.78 10.58
N ASN A 77 -13.62 14.14 11.55
CA ASN A 77 -14.92 14.54 12.08
C ASN A 77 -14.83 14.93 13.57
N GLY A 78 -13.68 15.48 14.01
CA GLY A 78 -13.48 15.93 15.39
C GLY A 78 -13.62 14.82 16.44
N CYS A 79 -13.23 13.60 16.09
CA CYS A 79 -13.43 12.39 16.88
C CYS A 79 -14.89 12.08 17.26
N GLN A 80 -15.86 12.63 16.52
CA GLN A 80 -17.27 12.30 16.64
C GLN A 80 -17.65 11.26 15.58
N THR A 81 -18.61 10.40 15.88
CA THR A 81 -19.13 9.42 14.94
C THR A 81 -19.85 10.11 13.76
N PRO A 82 -19.32 10.04 12.53
CA PRO A 82 -19.94 10.58 11.33
C PRO A 82 -20.94 9.57 10.72
N PRO A 83 -21.49 9.81 9.51
CA PRO A 83 -22.30 8.80 8.83
C PRO A 83 -21.58 7.45 8.71
N ILE A 84 -22.29 6.39 9.09
CA ILE A 84 -21.80 5.02 8.97
C ILE A 84 -22.07 4.51 7.57
N VAL A 85 -21.02 3.98 6.93
CA VAL A 85 -21.07 3.57 5.53
C VAL A 85 -20.90 2.07 5.34
N ALA A 86 -20.37 1.35 6.33
CA ALA A 86 -20.15 -0.09 6.26
C ALA A 86 -20.10 -0.71 7.66
N ASP A 87 -20.15 -2.04 7.69
CA ASP A 87 -20.03 -2.86 8.90
C ASP A 87 -18.78 -3.73 8.78
N PHE A 88 -17.85 -3.67 9.74
CA PHE A 88 -16.66 -4.52 9.73
C PHE A 88 -17.05 -5.99 9.60
N SER A 89 -16.45 -6.70 8.63
CA SER A 89 -16.88 -8.06 8.29
C SER A 89 -15.79 -9.09 8.57
N GLU A 90 -14.59 -8.88 8.07
CA GLU A 90 -13.47 -9.80 8.26
C GLU A 90 -12.14 -9.08 8.05
N ALA A 91 -11.08 -9.67 8.62
CA ALA A 91 -9.72 -9.27 8.34
C ALA A 91 -8.81 -10.49 8.34
N ILE A 92 -7.69 -10.38 7.63
CA ILE A 92 -6.60 -11.33 7.80
C ILE A 92 -5.89 -10.97 9.10
N PRO A 93 -5.82 -11.87 10.10
CA PRO A 93 -5.13 -11.56 11.34
C PRO A 93 -3.66 -11.26 11.10
N LEU A 94 -3.14 -10.21 11.71
CA LEU A 94 -1.78 -9.74 11.43
C LEU A 94 -0.75 -10.83 11.78
N GLY A 95 0.18 -11.07 10.86
CA GLY A 95 1.22 -12.08 11.00
C GLY A 95 0.79 -13.53 10.73
N THR A 96 -0.47 -13.76 10.33
CA THR A 96 -0.92 -15.12 9.94
C THR A 96 -0.79 -15.39 8.43
N GLN A 97 -0.88 -14.36 7.60
CA GLN A 97 -0.60 -14.42 6.17
C GLN A 97 0.22 -13.19 5.74
N ASN A 98 0.59 -13.14 4.47
CA ASN A 98 1.51 -12.13 3.91
C ASN A 98 0.85 -10.78 3.56
N VAL A 99 -0.23 -10.41 4.24
CA VAL A 99 -1.01 -9.19 3.95
C VAL A 99 -1.54 -8.51 5.20
N ASP A 100 -1.76 -7.19 5.09
CA ASP A 100 -2.50 -6.37 6.04
C ASP A 100 -3.76 -5.85 5.35
N ALA A 101 -4.84 -6.62 5.46
CA ALA A 101 -6.06 -6.36 4.70
C ALA A 101 -7.31 -6.74 5.49
N ALA A 102 -8.37 -5.98 5.27
CA ALA A 102 -9.68 -6.17 5.88
C ALA A 102 -10.81 -5.71 4.96
N LEU A 103 -11.99 -6.24 5.23
CA LEU A 103 -13.23 -5.95 4.55
C LEU A 103 -14.29 -5.43 5.52
N ALA A 104 -15.05 -4.43 5.06
CA ALA A 104 -16.27 -3.99 5.70
C ALA A 104 -17.43 -4.06 4.72
N ALA A 105 -18.52 -4.74 5.09
CA ALA A 105 -19.70 -4.92 4.27
C ALA A 105 -20.37 -3.56 4.03
N LEU A 106 -20.51 -3.18 2.76
CA LEU A 106 -21.00 -1.86 2.40
C LEU A 106 -22.49 -1.73 2.72
N ARG A 107 -22.88 -0.65 3.41
CA ARG A 107 -24.29 -0.30 3.60
C ARG A 107 -24.85 0.34 2.34
N SER A 108 -26.01 -0.14 1.92
CA SER A 108 -26.67 0.30 0.69
C SER A 108 -26.85 1.82 0.63
N GLY A 109 -26.46 2.42 -0.49
CA GLY A 109 -26.62 3.86 -0.77
C GLY A 109 -25.67 4.78 0.00
N GLN A 110 -24.71 4.27 0.78
CA GLN A 110 -23.80 5.10 1.56
C GLN A 110 -22.52 5.49 0.82
N MET A 111 -22.06 4.64 -0.10
CA MET A 111 -20.92 4.89 -0.98
C MET A 111 -21.31 4.59 -2.43
N ASP A 112 -20.49 5.05 -3.37
CA ASP A 112 -20.67 4.80 -4.80
C ASP A 112 -20.54 3.30 -5.11
N SER A 113 -21.62 2.69 -5.57
CA SER A 113 -21.64 1.27 -5.94
C SER A 113 -20.84 0.94 -7.21
N GLY A 114 -20.39 1.95 -7.96
CA GLY A 114 -19.52 1.83 -9.12
C GLY A 114 -18.02 1.74 -8.78
N GLY A 115 -17.65 2.05 -7.53
CA GLY A 115 -16.26 1.93 -7.08
C GLY A 115 -15.36 3.11 -7.47
N THR A 116 -15.90 4.30 -7.71
CA THR A 116 -15.10 5.50 -8.03
C THR A 116 -14.16 5.84 -6.89
N ILE A 117 -12.87 5.92 -7.21
CA ILE A 117 -11.80 6.42 -6.32
C ILE A 117 -11.53 7.89 -6.66
N LEU A 118 -11.46 8.76 -5.65
CA LEU A 118 -11.14 10.18 -5.83
C LEU A 118 -9.86 10.36 -6.65
N ASP A 119 -9.89 11.21 -7.68
CA ASP A 119 -8.75 11.55 -8.55
C ASP A 119 -8.09 10.37 -9.29
N ILE A 120 -8.74 9.20 -9.28
CA ILE A 120 -8.32 7.97 -9.99
C ILE A 120 -9.44 7.45 -10.92
N GLY A 121 -10.70 7.77 -10.61
CA GLY A 121 -11.86 7.23 -11.32
C GLY A 121 -12.18 5.81 -10.88
N VAL A 122 -12.97 5.10 -11.70
CA VAL A 122 -13.27 3.69 -11.50
C VAL A 122 -12.08 2.83 -11.97
N PRO A 123 -11.47 2.02 -11.09
CA PRO A 123 -10.33 1.19 -11.45
C PRO A 123 -10.76 0.01 -12.34
N CYS A 124 -9.76 -0.73 -12.84
CA CYS A 124 -10.02 -2.01 -13.49
C CYS A 124 -10.56 -3.06 -12.52
N ALA A 125 -11.49 -3.88 -13.02
CA ALA A 125 -11.91 -5.10 -12.30
C ALA A 125 -10.79 -6.17 -12.27
N THR A 126 -9.87 -6.14 -13.24
CA THR A 126 -8.75 -7.08 -13.32
C THR A 126 -7.48 -6.48 -12.71
N PRO A 127 -6.89 -7.12 -11.69
CA PRO A 127 -5.61 -6.69 -11.14
C PRO A 127 -4.45 -6.82 -12.14
N GLY A 128 -3.52 -5.86 -12.10
CA GLY A 128 -2.27 -5.88 -12.85
C GLY A 128 -1.11 -6.44 -12.02
N THR A 129 -0.02 -6.85 -12.68
CA THR A 129 1.18 -7.38 -12.01
C THR A 129 2.17 -6.27 -11.67
N PRO A 130 2.64 -6.16 -10.41
CA PRO A 130 3.71 -5.23 -10.05
C PRO A 130 5.00 -5.50 -10.84
N ARG A 131 5.63 -4.43 -11.35
CA ARG A 131 6.93 -4.50 -12.05
C ARG A 131 7.80 -3.33 -11.62
N VAL A 132 9.11 -3.56 -11.49
CA VAL A 132 10.07 -2.48 -11.27
C VAL A 132 9.96 -1.48 -12.42
N GLY A 133 9.94 -0.17 -12.13
CA GLY A 133 9.79 0.86 -13.15
C GLY A 133 8.33 1.16 -13.54
N LEU A 134 7.35 0.35 -13.11
CA LEU A 134 5.95 0.62 -13.40
C LEU A 134 5.50 1.93 -12.73
N ALA A 135 4.96 2.84 -13.54
CA ALA A 135 4.27 4.03 -13.06
C ALA A 135 2.99 3.64 -12.32
N VAL A 136 2.81 4.22 -11.14
CA VAL A 136 1.69 3.93 -10.25
C VAL A 136 1.13 5.22 -9.66
N ALA A 137 -0.16 5.18 -9.32
CA ALA A 137 -0.82 6.22 -8.56
C ALA A 137 -1.58 5.64 -7.38
N LYS A 138 -1.89 6.48 -6.41
CA LYS A 138 -2.79 6.16 -5.30
C LYS A 138 -3.55 7.41 -4.90
N SER A 139 -4.75 7.23 -4.36
CA SER A 139 -5.53 8.29 -3.74
C SER A 139 -5.85 7.93 -2.29
N GLY A 140 -5.49 8.82 -1.37
CA GLY A 140 -5.56 8.56 0.08
C GLY A 140 -5.94 9.79 0.89
N ARG A 141 -6.45 9.53 2.11
CA ARG A 141 -6.92 10.54 3.07
C ARG A 141 -5.97 11.72 3.25
N THR A 142 -4.68 11.43 3.40
CA THR A 142 -3.71 12.39 3.91
C THR A 142 -3.06 13.16 2.78
N THR A 143 -2.48 12.46 1.81
CA THR A 143 -1.70 13.09 0.71
C THR A 143 -2.51 13.27 -0.58
N GLY A 144 -3.77 12.85 -0.59
CA GLY A 144 -4.62 12.88 -1.77
C GLY A 144 -4.07 11.98 -2.88
N CYS A 145 -4.28 12.37 -4.12
CA CYS A 145 -3.69 11.67 -5.24
C CYS A 145 -2.19 11.94 -5.36
N GLN A 146 -1.39 10.88 -5.45
CA GLN A 146 0.04 10.97 -5.77
C GLN A 146 0.41 9.94 -6.82
N THR A 147 1.37 10.30 -7.67
CA THR A 147 1.97 9.41 -8.67
C THR A 147 3.42 9.10 -8.28
N GLY A 148 3.89 7.91 -8.62
CA GLY A 148 5.24 7.44 -8.35
C GLY A 148 5.61 6.26 -9.23
N THR A 149 6.70 5.58 -8.87
CA THR A 149 7.22 4.44 -9.62
C THR A 149 7.67 3.35 -8.67
N ILE A 150 7.37 2.10 -9.01
CA ILE A 150 7.83 0.95 -8.23
C ILE A 150 9.35 0.87 -8.30
N GLY A 151 10.00 1.00 -7.14
CA GLY A 151 11.45 0.97 -6.99
C GLY A 151 12.01 -0.43 -6.71
N SER A 152 11.24 -1.28 -6.01
CA SER A 152 11.56 -2.69 -5.85
C SER A 152 10.32 -3.57 -5.73
N ILE A 153 10.46 -4.82 -6.14
CA ILE A 153 9.47 -5.90 -6.00
C ILE A 153 10.12 -7.08 -5.30
N ASN A 154 9.30 -8.08 -4.96
CA ASN A 154 9.73 -9.24 -4.19
C ASN A 154 10.49 -8.84 -2.90
N THR A 155 10.06 -7.74 -2.26
CA THR A 155 10.81 -7.13 -1.17
C THR A 155 10.38 -7.71 0.16
N ASN A 156 11.30 -8.38 0.85
CA ASN A 156 11.08 -8.74 2.25
C ASN A 156 11.25 -7.48 3.10
N VAL A 157 10.35 -7.25 4.06
CA VAL A 157 10.33 -6.05 4.90
C VAL A 157 9.98 -6.41 6.34
N SER A 158 10.50 -5.64 7.28
CA SER A 158 10.10 -5.65 8.69
C SER A 158 9.25 -4.42 8.98
N VAL A 159 7.96 -4.61 9.27
CA VAL A 159 7.02 -3.50 9.51
C VAL A 159 6.68 -3.37 10.98
N GLN A 160 6.87 -2.18 11.53
CA GLN A 160 6.49 -1.84 12.89
C GLN A 160 5.01 -1.44 12.96
N TYR A 161 4.30 -2.03 13.92
CA TYR A 161 2.94 -1.71 14.29
C TYR A 161 2.88 -1.18 15.72
N GLN A 162 1.75 -0.57 16.05
CA GLN A 162 1.41 -0.18 17.41
C GLN A 162 0.02 -0.71 17.76
N LYS A 163 -0.14 -1.30 18.95
CA LYS A 163 -1.38 -2.01 19.32
C LYS A 163 -2.62 -1.11 19.35
N ARG A 164 -2.51 0.19 19.56
CA ARG A 164 -3.65 1.10 19.56
C ARG A 164 -3.28 2.39 18.87
N CYS A 165 -4.28 3.08 18.33
CA CYS A 165 -4.15 4.44 17.84
C CYS A 165 -3.36 5.32 18.83
N GLY A 166 -2.17 5.77 18.39
CA GLY A 166 -1.27 6.64 19.14
C GLY A 166 -0.74 6.10 20.47
N SER A 167 -0.98 4.83 20.82
CA SER A 167 -0.66 4.32 22.17
C SER A 167 -0.42 2.81 22.24
N GLY A 168 0.23 2.36 23.31
CA GLY A 168 0.49 0.94 23.56
C GLY A 168 1.80 0.43 22.96
N ARG A 169 2.04 -0.87 23.16
CA ARG A 169 3.31 -1.53 22.81
C ARG A 169 3.47 -1.61 21.29
N LYS A 170 4.67 -1.27 20.82
CA LYS A 170 5.11 -1.49 19.46
C LYS A 170 5.57 -2.93 19.25
N PHE A 171 5.30 -3.49 18.09
CA PHE A 171 5.75 -4.82 17.68
C PHE A 171 6.09 -4.80 16.19
N VAL A 172 6.78 -5.83 15.70
CA VAL A 172 7.26 -5.92 14.32
C VAL A 172 6.74 -7.20 13.69
N ILE A 173 6.24 -7.11 12.47
CA ILE A 173 5.83 -8.27 11.67
C ILE A 173 6.66 -8.30 10.38
N PRO A 174 7.28 -9.44 10.05
CA PRO A 174 7.94 -9.62 8.78
C PRO A 174 6.92 -9.90 7.67
N TYR A 175 7.11 -9.28 6.52
CA TYR A 175 6.39 -9.59 5.29
C TYR A 175 7.39 -9.92 4.18
N SER A 176 7.00 -10.78 3.26
CA SER A 176 7.79 -11.20 2.11
C SER A 176 7.13 -10.73 0.82
N ASN A 177 7.85 -10.69 -0.29
CA ASN A 177 7.26 -10.38 -1.59
C ASN A 177 6.50 -9.02 -1.69
N GLN A 178 6.88 -7.99 -0.93
CA GLN A 178 6.17 -6.72 -0.95
C GLN A 178 6.58 -5.82 -2.13
N VAL A 179 5.73 -4.86 -2.48
CA VAL A 179 5.98 -3.82 -3.49
C VAL A 179 6.45 -2.56 -2.76
N VAL A 180 7.55 -1.96 -3.21
CA VAL A 180 8.05 -0.70 -2.62
C VAL A 180 8.13 0.41 -3.67
N ILE A 181 7.49 1.53 -3.36
CA ILE A 181 7.61 2.79 -4.09
C ILE A 181 8.60 3.67 -3.34
N ASN A 182 9.73 4.02 -3.96
CA ASN A 182 10.71 4.91 -3.35
C ASN A 182 10.31 6.36 -3.64
N SER A 183 9.70 7.03 -2.66
CA SER A 183 9.26 8.42 -2.78
C SER A 183 9.07 9.04 -1.40
N THR A 184 9.43 10.32 -1.27
CA THR A 184 9.23 11.11 -0.04
C THR A 184 7.84 11.75 0.04
N THR A 185 7.05 11.69 -1.04
CA THR A 185 5.76 12.36 -1.13
C THR A 185 4.60 11.42 -1.45
N PHE A 186 4.89 10.17 -1.86
CA PHE A 186 3.86 9.26 -2.34
C PHE A 186 2.83 8.90 -1.28
N SER A 187 3.23 8.80 0.00
CA SER A 187 2.32 8.49 1.11
C SER A 187 2.74 9.14 2.42
N ALA A 188 1.78 9.34 3.31
CA ALA A 188 2.02 9.65 4.72
C ALA A 188 1.01 8.92 5.61
N GLY A 189 1.14 9.09 6.93
CA GLY A 189 0.21 8.50 7.88
C GLY A 189 -1.24 8.90 7.62
N GLY A 190 -2.13 7.92 7.61
CA GLY A 190 -3.54 8.03 7.18
C GLY A 190 -3.82 7.60 5.74
N ASP A 191 -2.81 7.44 4.88
CA ASP A 191 -3.00 6.87 3.54
C ASP A 191 -3.08 5.33 3.54
N SER A 192 -2.84 4.69 4.69
CA SER A 192 -3.08 3.27 4.91
C SER A 192 -4.45 2.84 4.39
N GLY A 193 -4.47 1.79 3.58
CA GLY A 193 -5.66 1.26 2.94
C GLY A 193 -5.91 1.81 1.55
N SER A 194 -5.14 2.79 1.09
CA SER A 194 -5.24 3.29 -0.29
C SER A 194 -4.89 2.18 -1.29
N LEU A 195 -5.72 2.02 -2.32
CA LEU A 195 -5.38 1.19 -3.45
C LEU A 195 -4.29 1.90 -4.27
N ILE A 196 -3.20 1.19 -4.54
CA ILE A 196 -2.17 1.58 -5.50
C ILE A 196 -2.56 0.96 -6.84
N VAL A 197 -2.72 1.80 -7.85
CA VAL A 197 -3.10 1.44 -9.22
C VAL A 197 -1.96 1.74 -10.19
N SER A 198 -1.95 1.11 -11.37
CA SER A 198 -1.06 1.49 -12.47
C SER A 198 -1.42 2.88 -12.98
N GLY A 199 -0.45 3.58 -13.58
CA GLY A 199 -0.69 4.84 -14.26
C GLY A 199 -0.43 6.06 -13.39
N ALA A 200 -1.28 7.09 -13.54
CA ALA A 200 -1.13 8.40 -12.92
C ALA A 200 -2.47 8.86 -12.33
N CYS A 201 -2.44 9.96 -11.57
CA CYS A 201 -3.66 10.65 -11.16
C CYS A 201 -4.46 11.10 -12.40
N THR A 202 -5.68 10.59 -12.54
CA THR A 202 -6.59 10.85 -13.65
C THR A 202 -7.99 10.43 -13.23
N THR A 203 -9.03 11.06 -13.75
CA THR A 203 -10.42 10.59 -13.55
C THR A 203 -10.92 9.75 -14.73
N THR A 204 -10.03 9.37 -15.65
CA THR A 204 -10.36 8.52 -16.79
C THR A 204 -10.53 7.08 -16.31
N ASN A 205 -11.77 6.58 -16.38
CA ASN A 205 -12.11 5.22 -15.95
C ASN A 205 -11.41 4.18 -16.83
N GLY A 206 -10.87 3.12 -16.20
CA GLY A 206 -10.34 1.94 -16.92
C GLY A 206 -8.90 1.98 -17.40
N ASP A 207 -8.17 3.04 -17.09
CA ASP A 207 -6.72 3.10 -17.38
C ASP A 207 -5.85 2.59 -16.21
N ASN A 208 -6.47 2.35 -15.05
CA ASN A 208 -5.80 2.16 -13.77
C ASN A 208 -6.09 0.76 -13.20
N ALA A 209 -5.17 -0.19 -13.41
CA ALA A 209 -5.28 -1.54 -12.86
C ALA A 209 -4.86 -1.58 -11.38
N PRO A 210 -5.55 -2.30 -10.48
CA PRO A 210 -5.08 -2.56 -9.13
C PRO A 210 -3.68 -3.20 -9.13
N ILE A 211 -2.72 -2.71 -8.34
CA ILE A 211 -1.32 -3.20 -8.29
C ILE A 211 -0.92 -3.63 -6.88
N ALA A 212 -1.22 -2.82 -5.87
CA ALA A 212 -0.90 -3.12 -4.48
C ALA A 212 -1.88 -2.44 -3.52
N LEU A 213 -1.94 -2.92 -2.28
CA LEU A 213 -2.64 -2.26 -1.17
C LEU A 213 -1.61 -1.61 -0.25
N LEU A 214 -1.63 -0.27 -0.14
CA LEU A 214 -0.73 0.47 0.74
C LEU A 214 -1.02 0.10 2.19
N PHE A 215 0.00 -0.33 2.95
CA PHE A 215 -0.16 -0.66 4.37
C PHE A 215 0.94 -0.14 5.29
N ALA A 216 2.10 0.23 4.75
CA ALA A 216 3.19 0.75 5.54
C ALA A 216 4.02 1.74 4.73
N GLY A 217 4.87 2.49 5.42
CA GLY A 217 5.80 3.39 4.78
C GLY A 217 6.85 3.93 5.75
N SER A 218 7.64 4.83 5.23
CA SER A 218 8.67 5.60 5.92
C SER A 218 8.68 7.01 5.36
N SER A 219 9.58 7.87 5.83
CA SER A 219 9.78 9.22 5.27
C SER A 219 10.23 9.24 3.81
N SER A 220 10.64 8.11 3.24
CA SER A 220 11.24 8.04 1.90
C SER A 220 10.75 6.86 1.05
N SER A 221 9.82 6.06 1.55
CA SER A 221 9.34 4.87 0.85
C SER A 221 7.93 4.49 1.30
N THR A 222 7.17 3.91 0.37
CA THR A 222 5.85 3.34 0.63
C THR A 222 5.91 1.85 0.35
N VAL A 223 5.29 1.04 1.21
CA VAL A 223 5.21 -0.41 1.08
C VAL A 223 3.76 -0.81 0.88
N GLY A 224 3.52 -1.62 -0.15
CA GLY A 224 2.22 -2.19 -0.47
C GLY A 224 2.26 -3.71 -0.54
N ASN A 225 1.19 -4.35 -0.05
CA ASN A 225 0.96 -5.77 -0.30
C ASN A 225 0.65 -5.95 -1.79
N PRO A 226 1.28 -6.91 -2.51
CA PRO A 226 0.89 -7.24 -3.88
C PRO A 226 -0.60 -7.54 -3.93
N ILE A 227 -1.29 -6.96 -4.91
CA ILE A 227 -2.75 -7.05 -4.91
C ILE A 227 -3.26 -8.47 -5.15
N GLN A 228 -2.46 -9.32 -5.81
CA GLN A 228 -2.73 -10.74 -5.99
C GLN A 228 -2.77 -11.47 -4.64
N ASP A 229 -1.86 -11.16 -3.72
CA ASP A 229 -1.82 -11.77 -2.38
C ASP A 229 -3.06 -11.36 -1.58
N VAL A 230 -3.48 -10.09 -1.70
CA VAL A 230 -4.70 -9.57 -1.05
C VAL A 230 -5.94 -10.27 -1.60
N VAL A 231 -6.05 -10.40 -2.92
CA VAL A 231 -7.14 -11.10 -3.60
C VAL A 231 -7.21 -12.57 -3.17
N GLY A 232 -6.07 -13.26 -3.14
CA GLY A 232 -5.99 -14.66 -2.72
C GLY A 232 -6.34 -14.88 -1.26
N ALA A 233 -5.84 -14.01 -0.36
CA ALA A 233 -6.09 -14.12 1.07
C ALA A 233 -7.56 -13.87 1.45
N LEU A 234 -8.20 -12.87 0.82
CA LEU A 234 -9.58 -12.49 1.14
C LEU A 234 -10.64 -13.18 0.26
N GLY A 235 -10.27 -13.74 -0.88
CA GLY A 235 -11.21 -14.37 -1.82
C GLY A 235 -12.16 -13.36 -2.47
N ILE A 236 -11.62 -12.23 -2.94
CA ILE A 236 -12.39 -11.10 -3.48
C ILE A 236 -12.16 -10.90 -4.99
N SER A 237 -13.06 -10.16 -5.62
CA SER A 237 -12.86 -9.57 -6.96
C SER A 237 -13.06 -8.06 -6.89
N PHE A 238 -12.30 -7.28 -7.66
CA PHE A 238 -12.50 -5.84 -7.73
C PHE A 238 -13.80 -5.48 -8.44
N VAL A 239 -14.53 -4.50 -7.90
CA VAL A 239 -15.61 -3.82 -8.63
C VAL A 239 -14.95 -2.71 -9.44
N GLY A 240 -15.15 -2.74 -10.75
CA GLY A 240 -14.49 -1.82 -11.66
C GLY A 240 -14.94 -2.03 -13.10
N THR A 241 -14.29 -1.33 -14.03
CA THR A 241 -14.57 -1.48 -15.47
C THR A 241 -13.89 -2.71 -16.06
N SER A 242 -14.55 -3.35 -17.02
CA SER A 242 -14.06 -4.49 -17.80
C SER A 242 -13.26 -4.06 -19.04
N MET A 243 -13.39 -2.81 -19.48
CA MET A 243 -12.64 -2.26 -20.60
C MET A 243 -11.34 -1.64 -20.10
N CYS A 244 -10.41 -2.50 -19.70
CA CYS A 244 -9.08 -2.06 -19.32
C CYS A 244 -8.12 -2.18 -20.48
N SER A 245 -7.49 -1.06 -20.83
CA SER A 245 -6.27 -1.10 -21.61
C SER A 245 -5.28 -1.90 -20.79
N ALA A 246 -4.76 -3.02 -21.32
CA ALA A 246 -3.60 -3.66 -20.70
C ALA A 246 -2.55 -2.56 -20.49
N PRO A 247 -1.84 -2.53 -19.34
CA PRO A 247 -0.75 -1.58 -19.15
C PRO A 247 0.22 -1.81 -20.30
N THR A 248 0.14 -0.98 -21.33
CA THR A 248 0.89 -1.19 -22.54
C THR A 248 2.32 -0.91 -22.16
N SER A 249 3.17 -1.92 -22.32
CA SER A 249 4.63 -1.79 -22.24
C SER A 249 5.19 -0.67 -23.15
N ALA A 250 4.36 -0.10 -24.02
CA ALA A 250 4.68 0.97 -24.95
C ALA A 250 4.70 2.37 -24.32
N ALA A 251 3.96 2.66 -23.23
CA ALA A 251 3.99 4.01 -22.64
C ALA A 251 5.25 4.27 -21.78
N ALA A 252 5.93 3.21 -21.33
CA ALA A 252 7.22 3.29 -20.63
C ALA A 252 8.41 3.56 -21.58
N ALA A 253 8.25 3.33 -22.89
CA ALA A 253 9.33 3.44 -23.87
C ALA A 253 9.75 4.89 -24.21
N THR A 254 9.17 5.89 -23.56
CA THR A 254 9.45 7.32 -23.85
C THR A 254 10.55 7.93 -22.96
N ALA A 255 11.06 7.20 -21.96
CA ALA A 255 12.26 7.59 -21.23
C ALA A 255 13.42 6.68 -21.65
N ILE A 256 14.61 7.25 -21.81
CA ILE A 256 15.83 6.71 -22.40
C ILE A 256 16.47 5.59 -21.52
N GLY A 257 15.72 4.54 -21.21
CA GLY A 257 16.14 3.42 -20.37
C GLY A 257 15.49 2.12 -20.83
N ARG A 258 16.29 1.08 -21.02
CA ARG A 258 15.80 -0.26 -21.35
C ARG A 258 15.11 -0.83 -20.11
N GLU A 259 13.90 -1.37 -20.24
CA GLU A 259 13.28 -2.15 -19.16
C GLU A 259 14.17 -3.35 -18.80
N PRO A 260 14.28 -3.73 -17.50
CA PRO A 260 15.09 -4.87 -17.09
C PRO A 260 14.57 -6.17 -17.72
N LEU A 261 15.48 -7.03 -18.17
CA LEU A 261 15.12 -8.32 -18.76
C LEU A 261 14.51 -9.24 -17.70
N GLN A 262 13.43 -9.94 -18.06
CA GLN A 262 12.74 -10.86 -17.14
C GLN A 262 13.69 -11.93 -16.57
N ASN A 263 14.57 -12.51 -17.39
CA ASN A 263 15.55 -13.49 -16.92
C ASN A 263 16.52 -12.92 -15.86
N ASP A 264 16.89 -11.64 -15.97
CA ASP A 264 17.77 -10.98 -15.00
C ASP A 264 17.03 -10.73 -13.68
N LEU A 265 15.74 -10.38 -13.75
CA LEU A 265 14.86 -10.25 -12.58
C LEU A 265 14.64 -11.58 -11.87
N ASP A 266 14.44 -12.66 -12.63
CA ASP A 266 14.25 -14.01 -12.09
C ASP A 266 15.54 -14.51 -11.43
N PHE A 267 16.69 -14.27 -12.06
CA PHE A 267 18.00 -14.58 -11.48
C PHE A 267 18.22 -13.80 -10.17
N ALA A 268 18.01 -12.48 -10.18
CA ALA A 268 18.16 -11.66 -8.98
C ALA A 268 17.16 -12.04 -7.88
N THR A 269 15.94 -12.45 -8.24
CA THR A 269 14.94 -12.98 -7.30
C THR A 269 15.46 -14.23 -6.60
N MET A 270 15.99 -15.19 -7.34
CA MET A 270 16.60 -16.39 -6.77
C MET A 270 17.77 -16.06 -5.81
N ILE A 271 18.64 -15.12 -6.19
CA ILE A 271 19.74 -14.67 -5.32
C ILE A 271 19.17 -13.97 -4.07
N LYS A 272 18.19 -13.08 -4.23
CA LYS A 272 17.52 -12.38 -3.13
C LYS A 272 16.91 -13.38 -2.14
N ASP A 273 16.16 -14.37 -2.61
CA ASP A 273 15.50 -15.37 -1.76
C ASP A 273 16.49 -16.22 -0.98
N ARG A 274 17.65 -16.54 -1.58
CA ARG A 274 18.72 -17.27 -0.91
C ARG A 274 19.35 -16.48 0.24
N HIS A 275 19.60 -15.18 0.07
CA HIS A 275 20.43 -14.39 0.98
C HIS A 275 19.64 -13.51 1.94
N ALA A 276 18.39 -13.13 1.63
CA ALA A 276 17.58 -12.23 2.45
C ALA A 276 17.40 -12.71 3.91
N PRO A 277 17.15 -14.01 4.20
CA PRO A 277 16.99 -14.47 5.59
C PRO A 277 18.21 -14.21 6.48
N ASP A 278 19.42 -14.36 5.94
CA ASP A 278 20.66 -14.10 6.69
C ASP A 278 20.94 -12.59 6.78
N MET A 279 20.72 -11.83 5.70
CA MET A 279 20.86 -10.38 5.71
C MET A 279 19.95 -9.70 6.73
N MET A 280 18.69 -10.13 6.81
CA MET A 280 17.69 -9.55 7.73
C MET A 280 17.90 -9.96 9.20
N ARG A 281 18.91 -10.79 9.53
CA ARG A 281 19.36 -10.97 10.93
C ARG A 281 20.14 -9.77 11.44
N SER A 282 20.76 -9.00 10.55
CA SER A 282 21.41 -7.75 10.90
C SER A 282 20.34 -6.72 11.31
N PRO A 283 20.39 -6.16 12.51
CA PRO A 283 19.33 -5.31 13.04
C PRO A 283 19.17 -3.98 12.28
N GLU A 284 20.16 -3.57 11.50
CA GLU A 284 20.09 -2.42 10.61
C GLU A 284 19.38 -2.73 9.28
N VAL A 285 19.24 -4.00 8.87
CA VAL A 285 18.58 -4.37 7.61
C VAL A 285 17.08 -4.55 7.84
N ILE A 286 16.30 -3.64 7.29
CA ILE A 286 14.83 -3.61 7.45
C ILE A 286 14.09 -4.05 6.19
N GLY A 287 14.81 -4.28 5.10
CA GLY A 287 14.26 -4.97 3.94
C GLY A 287 15.29 -5.33 2.88
N VAL A 288 14.95 -6.33 2.06
CA VAL A 288 15.76 -6.80 0.93
C VAL A 288 14.83 -7.17 -0.22
N GLY A 289 15.04 -6.58 -1.40
CA GLY A 289 14.19 -6.78 -2.58
C GLY A 289 14.96 -6.78 -3.89
N VAL A 290 14.23 -6.84 -5.00
CA VAL A 290 14.79 -6.79 -6.36
C VAL A 290 14.35 -5.49 -7.02
N GLY A 291 15.30 -4.75 -7.55
CA GLY A 291 15.09 -3.48 -8.23
C GLY A 291 16.12 -3.27 -9.32
N VAL A 292 16.44 -2.01 -9.60
CA VAL A 292 17.43 -1.63 -10.61
C VAL A 292 18.49 -0.72 -10.00
N THR A 293 19.65 -0.64 -10.65
CA THR A 293 20.73 0.28 -10.25
C THR A 293 20.32 1.74 -10.45
N ASP A 294 20.93 2.67 -9.71
CA ASP A 294 20.61 4.11 -9.82
C ASP A 294 20.96 4.72 -11.18
N ASN A 295 21.97 4.17 -11.85
CA ASN A 295 22.53 4.75 -13.08
C ASN A 295 22.02 4.07 -14.36
N ASP A 296 21.37 2.92 -14.24
CA ASP A 296 20.87 2.15 -15.39
C ASP A 296 19.58 1.40 -14.99
N PRO A 297 18.40 1.86 -15.45
CA PRO A 297 17.12 1.21 -15.16
C PRO A 297 16.98 -0.15 -15.84
N GLY A 298 17.85 -0.50 -16.80
CA GLY A 298 17.88 -1.84 -17.40
C GLY A 298 18.72 -2.85 -16.63
N LYS A 299 19.51 -2.40 -15.65
CA LYS A 299 20.41 -3.24 -14.88
C LYS A 299 19.82 -3.59 -13.53
N VAL A 300 19.48 -4.87 -13.35
CA VAL A 300 18.91 -5.41 -12.11
C VAL A 300 19.90 -5.35 -10.95
N ALA A 301 19.38 -5.08 -9.75
CA ALA A 301 20.15 -5.05 -8.50
C ALA A 301 19.33 -5.64 -7.33
N LEU A 302 20.04 -6.15 -6.32
CA LEU A 302 19.45 -6.34 -5.00
C LEU A 302 19.33 -4.98 -4.32
N VAL A 303 18.16 -4.67 -3.78
CA VAL A 303 17.92 -3.43 -3.04
C VAL A 303 17.86 -3.76 -1.55
N ILE A 304 18.81 -3.25 -0.78
CA ILE A 304 18.89 -3.44 0.67
C ILE A 304 18.48 -2.15 1.36
N TYR A 305 17.40 -2.22 2.14
CA TYR A 305 16.87 -1.11 2.93
C TYR A 305 17.48 -1.15 4.34
N ILE A 306 18.11 -0.03 4.72
CA ILE A 306 18.84 0.11 5.98
C ILE A 306 18.18 1.17 6.86
N ASP A 307 17.96 0.80 8.13
CA ASP A 307 17.49 1.70 9.19
C ASP A 307 18.53 2.80 9.45
N SER A 308 18.22 4.01 8.98
CA SER A 308 19.03 5.22 9.13
C SER A 308 19.18 5.68 10.58
N THR A 309 18.31 5.23 11.49
CA THR A 309 18.39 5.56 12.92
C THR A 309 19.41 4.72 13.67
N ARG A 310 19.97 3.69 13.01
CA ARG A 310 20.99 2.80 13.58
C ARG A 310 22.36 3.05 12.96
N PRO A 311 23.44 2.91 13.74
CA PRO A 311 24.79 2.90 13.18
C PRO A 311 24.95 1.67 12.27
N ILE A 312 25.59 1.85 11.12
CA ILE A 312 25.93 0.72 10.24
C ILE A 312 27.05 -0.06 10.92
N GLN A 313 26.79 -1.33 11.26
CA GLN A 313 27.77 -2.16 11.95
C GLN A 313 28.65 -2.94 10.97
N SER A 314 28.14 -3.24 9.77
CA SER A 314 28.82 -4.06 8.77
C SER A 314 28.97 -3.34 7.43
N ARG A 315 30.13 -3.49 6.77
CA ARG A 315 30.32 -3.00 5.40
C ARG A 315 29.41 -3.80 4.47
N MET A 316 28.41 -3.13 3.89
CA MET A 316 27.48 -3.77 2.94
C MET A 316 28.26 -4.24 1.70
N PRO A 317 27.98 -5.45 1.19
CA PRO A 317 28.61 -5.93 -0.04
C PRO A 317 28.19 -5.05 -1.21
N THR A 318 29.08 -4.83 -2.17
CA THR A 318 28.76 -4.12 -3.41
C THR A 318 28.06 -5.02 -4.43
N GLN A 319 28.15 -6.33 -4.25
CA GLN A 319 27.48 -7.35 -5.05
C GLN A 319 27.30 -8.66 -4.25
N VAL A 320 26.30 -9.45 -4.60
CA VAL A 320 26.00 -10.77 -4.02
C VAL A 320 25.79 -11.75 -5.16
N ASP A 321 26.57 -12.83 -5.20
CA ASP A 321 26.54 -13.82 -6.31
C ASP A 321 26.58 -13.17 -7.71
N GLY A 322 27.33 -12.07 -7.86
CA GLY A 322 27.46 -11.32 -9.10
C GLY A 322 26.34 -10.30 -9.38
N VAL A 323 25.27 -10.27 -8.58
CA VAL A 323 24.21 -9.26 -8.67
C VAL A 323 24.63 -8.00 -7.92
N PRO A 324 24.62 -6.81 -8.55
CA PRO A 324 24.92 -5.55 -7.87
C PRO A 324 23.99 -5.30 -6.67
N VAL A 325 24.52 -4.62 -5.65
CA VAL A 325 23.73 -4.19 -4.48
C VAL A 325 23.53 -2.68 -4.54
N LYS A 326 22.27 -2.27 -4.38
CA LYS A 326 21.86 -0.89 -4.12
C LYS A 326 21.43 -0.78 -2.66
N VAL A 327 21.97 0.19 -1.93
CA VAL A 327 21.61 0.45 -0.53
C VAL A 327 20.70 1.67 -0.46
N VAL A 328 19.53 1.51 0.15
CA VAL A 328 18.58 2.60 0.42
C VAL A 328 18.52 2.83 1.92
N ARG A 329 18.87 4.04 2.38
CA ARG A 329 18.76 4.41 3.80
C ARG A 329 17.41 5.07 4.04
N THR A 330 16.68 4.58 5.04
CA THR A 330 15.37 5.09 5.42
C THR A 330 15.14 4.91 6.91
N ASP A 331 14.20 5.66 7.49
CA ASP A 331 13.63 5.32 8.79
C ASP A 331 12.85 3.99 8.73
N PRO A 332 12.58 3.34 9.87
CA PRO A 332 11.85 2.07 9.91
C PRO A 332 10.53 2.12 9.16
N PHE A 333 10.16 1.02 8.50
CA PHE A 333 8.82 0.89 7.93
C PHE A 333 7.80 0.78 9.06
N VAL A 334 6.79 1.64 9.02
CA VAL A 334 5.72 1.73 10.02
C VAL A 334 4.37 1.61 9.33
N ALA A 335 3.47 0.81 9.91
CA ALA A 335 2.04 0.90 9.62
C ALA A 335 1.47 2.06 10.45
N TYR A 336 0.95 3.08 9.76
CA TYR A 336 0.55 4.35 10.35
C TYR A 336 -0.81 4.31 11.05
#